data_AF-A0A800IGB4-F1
#
_entry.id   AF-A0A800IGB4-F1
#
_cell.length_a   1.000
_cell.length_b   1.000
_cell.length_c   1.000
_cell.angle_alpha   90.00
_cell.angle_beta   90.00
_cell.angle_gamma   90.00
#
_symmetry.space_group_name_H-M   'P 1'
#
loop_
_entity.id
_entity.type
_entity.pdbx_description
1 polymer ?
#
loop_
_entity_poly.entity_id
_entity_poly.type
_entity_poly.pdbx_seq_one_letter_code
_entity_poly.pdbx_strand_id
1 'polypeptide(L)'
;MNLLPNNGAKLVYVLVLIGLFTGGLLLAQWAPWNKGQQSSNGYANLGGDFTLNSQQGEVALTDFQGQLVLMYFGFTSCPDVCPTALSSMAASMRELGPELEASTQHETR
;
A
#
# COMPACT_ATOMS: atom_id res chain seq x y z
N MET A 1 7.80 -54.67 -14.10
CA MET A 1 7.42 -55.83 -13.28
C MET A 1 6.21 -55.43 -12.44
N ASN A 2 5.00 -55.71 -12.94
CA ASN A 2 3.75 -55.30 -12.32
C ASN A 2 3.29 -56.38 -11.34
N LEU A 3 3.48 -56.15 -10.05
CA LEU A 3 2.78 -56.92 -9.01
C LEU A 3 1.37 -56.33 -8.90
N LEU A 4 0.41 -56.89 -9.64
CA LEU A 4 -1.01 -56.56 -9.43
C LEU A 4 -1.36 -56.90 -7.97
N PRO A 5 -1.64 -55.90 -7.11
CA PRO A 5 -2.00 -56.20 -5.73
C PRO A 5 -3.41 -56.81 -5.72
N ASN A 6 -3.59 -57.89 -4.96
CA ASN A 6 -4.91 -58.46 -4.68
C ASN A 6 -5.83 -57.37 -4.10
N ASN A 7 -7.15 -57.53 -4.26
CA ASN A 7 -8.16 -56.56 -3.84
C ASN A 7 -8.00 -56.11 -2.38
N GLY A 8 -7.56 -57.01 -1.49
CA GLY A 8 -7.22 -56.66 -0.10
C GLY A 8 -6.01 -55.72 0.03
N ALA A 9 -4.95 -55.94 -0.73
CA ALA A 9 -3.75 -55.08 -0.70
C ALA A 9 -4.01 -53.70 -1.31
N LYS A 10 -4.87 -53.61 -2.33
CA LYS A 10 -5.34 -52.32 -2.87
C LYS A 10 -6.15 -51.55 -1.83
N LEU A 11 -7.04 -52.23 -1.09
CA LEU A 11 -7.86 -51.61 -0.05
C LEU A 11 -7.01 -51.05 1.09
N VAL A 12 -6.01 -51.80 1.54
CA VAL A 12 -5.05 -51.34 2.55
C VAL A 12 -4.28 -50.11 2.05
N TYR A 13 -3.81 -50.14 0.80
CA TYR A 13 -3.08 -49.01 0.23
C TYR A 13 -3.94 -47.75 0.13
N VAL A 14 -5.20 -47.88 -0.30
CA VAL A 14 -6.15 -46.76 -0.38
C VAL A 14 -6.44 -46.18 1.00
N LEU A 15 -6.65 -47.03 2.02
CA LEU A 15 -6.91 -46.57 3.39
C LEU A 15 -5.72 -45.83 3.99
N VAL A 16 -4.50 -46.29 3.74
CA VAL A 16 -3.26 -45.63 4.18
C VAL A 16 -3.11 -44.27 3.50
N LEU A 17 -3.32 -44.19 2.18
CA LEU A 17 -3.25 -42.93 1.45
C LEU A 17 -4.30 -41.93 1.94
N ILE A 18 -5.54 -42.37 2.16
CA ILE A 18 -6.59 -41.53 2.72
C ILE A 18 -6.20 -41.03 4.11
N GLY A 19 -5.72 -41.91 4.99
CA GLY A 19 -5.29 -41.55 6.34
C GLY A 19 -4.14 -40.54 6.35
N LEU A 20 -3.14 -40.70 5.48
CA LEU A 20 -2.04 -39.74 5.32
C LEU A 20 -2.54 -38.40 4.77
N PHE A 21 -3.45 -38.42 3.81
CA PHE A 21 -4.01 -37.21 3.21
C PHE A 21 -4.88 -36.43 4.21
N THR A 22 -5.79 -37.11 4.90
CA THR A 22 -6.64 -36.50 5.93
C THR A 22 -5.82 -36.05 7.14
N GLY A 23 -4.85 -36.84 7.57
CA GLY A 23 -3.94 -36.47 8.66
C GLY A 23 -3.10 -35.25 8.33
N GLY A 24 -2.52 -35.21 7.11
CA GLY A 24 -1.76 -34.06 6.61
C GLY A 24 -2.59 -32.77 6.51
N LEU A 25 -3.84 -32.88 6.06
CA LEU A 25 -4.79 -31.76 6.04
C LEU A 25 -5.15 -31.26 7.45
N LEU A 26 -5.40 -32.18 8.39
CA LEU A 26 -5.67 -31.86 9.80
C LEU A 26 -4.46 -31.20 10.49
N LEU A 27 -3.24 -31.61 10.12
CA LEU A 27 -1.99 -30.98 10.56
C LEU A 27 -1.81 -29.56 10.00
N ALA A 28 -2.18 -29.35 8.73
CA ALA A 28 -2.02 -28.06 8.05
C ALA A 28 -2.91 -26.96 8.66
N GLN A 29 -4.14 -27.31 9.05
CA GLN A 29 -5.08 -26.37 9.68
C GLN A 29 -4.70 -25.97 11.12
N TRP A 30 -3.98 -26.80 11.87
CA TRP A 30 -3.51 -26.43 13.21
C TRP A 30 -2.14 -25.74 13.19
N ALA A 31 -1.40 -25.87 12.10
CA ALA A 31 -0.06 -25.35 12.01
C ALA A 31 -0.13 -23.86 11.62
N PRO A 32 0.53 -22.95 12.35
CA PRO A 32 0.51 -21.53 12.05
C PRO A 32 1.39 -21.23 10.83
N TRP A 33 0.94 -21.64 9.64
CA TRP A 33 1.58 -21.36 8.34
C TRP A 33 1.34 -19.92 7.86
N ASN A 34 0.44 -19.21 8.52
CA ASN A 34 0.13 -17.81 8.24
C ASN A 34 0.67 -16.92 9.36
N LYS A 35 2.00 -16.76 9.39
CA LYS A 35 2.54 -15.45 9.81
C LYS A 35 2.32 -14.52 8.62
N GLY A 36 1.07 -14.12 8.41
CA GLY A 36 0.77 -13.00 7.52
C GLY A 36 1.71 -11.89 7.94
N GLN A 37 2.53 -11.41 7.00
CA GLN A 37 3.45 -10.31 7.27
C GLN A 37 2.60 -9.21 7.87
N GLN A 38 2.73 -9.02 9.18
CA GLN A 38 2.18 -7.89 9.87
C GLN A 38 2.98 -6.73 9.32
N SER A 39 2.52 -6.17 8.21
CA SER A 39 3.06 -4.95 7.63
C SER A 39 2.94 -3.94 8.75
N SER A 40 4.05 -3.70 9.45
CA SER A 40 4.16 -2.56 10.33
C SER A 40 3.90 -1.37 9.42
N ASN A 41 2.70 -0.82 9.48
CA ASN A 41 2.35 0.38 8.76
C ASN A 41 3.21 1.49 9.39
N GLY A 42 4.45 1.63 8.92
CA GLY A 42 5.38 2.68 9.36
C GLY A 42 4.84 4.09 9.10
N TYR A 43 3.70 4.18 8.44
CA TYR A 43 2.96 5.38 8.12
C TYR A 43 1.73 5.62 9.00
N ALA A 44 1.43 4.73 9.96
CA ALA A 44 0.25 4.86 10.83
C ALA A 44 0.21 6.15 11.64
N ASN A 45 1.37 6.83 11.80
CA ASN A 45 1.49 8.10 12.50
C ASN A 45 2.10 9.21 11.61
N LEU A 46 2.09 9.06 10.28
CA LEU A 46 2.53 10.15 9.40
C LEU A 46 1.42 11.19 9.23
N GLY A 47 1.80 12.46 9.34
CA GLY A 47 0.90 13.60 9.17
C GLY A 47 0.33 14.12 10.50
N GLY A 48 -0.67 15.00 10.38
CA GLY A 48 -1.29 15.72 11.48
C GLY A 48 -1.64 17.14 11.06
N ASP A 49 -2.44 17.83 11.86
CA ASP A 49 -2.72 19.24 11.65
C ASP A 49 -1.47 20.07 11.89
N PHE A 50 -1.24 21.06 11.03
CA PHE A 50 -0.16 22.01 11.17
C PHE A 50 -0.58 23.39 10.66
N THR A 51 0.12 24.40 11.17
CA THR A 51 -0.03 25.80 10.78
C THR A 51 1.34 26.36 10.45
N LEU A 52 1.47 26.99 9.30
CA LEU A 52 2.72 27.56 8.79
C LEU A 52 2.56 29.06 8.50
N ASN A 53 3.66 29.80 8.57
CA ASN A 53 3.71 31.16 8.09
C ASN A 53 4.07 31.15 6.60
N SER A 54 3.13 31.57 5.77
CA SER A 54 3.32 31.83 4.35
C SER A 54 3.73 33.28 4.11
N GLN A 55 4.08 33.61 2.86
CA GLN A 55 4.36 35.00 2.45
C GLN A 55 3.12 35.90 2.55
N GLN A 56 1.91 35.32 2.53
CA GLN A 56 0.63 36.03 2.59
C GLN A 56 0.01 36.05 4.00
N GLY A 57 0.64 35.39 4.98
CA GLY A 57 0.09 35.24 6.33
C GLY A 57 0.09 33.80 6.80
N GLU A 58 -0.63 33.55 7.89
CA GLU A 58 -0.77 32.21 8.46
C GLU A 58 -1.66 31.32 7.59
N VAL A 59 -1.26 30.05 7.39
CA VAL A 59 -2.04 29.04 6.66
C VAL A 59 -2.06 27.74 7.45
N ALA A 60 -3.23 27.13 7.59
CA ALA A 60 -3.41 25.85 8.27
C ALA A 60 -3.77 24.74 7.27
N LEU A 61 -3.33 23.51 7.53
CA LEU A 61 -3.71 22.36 6.69
C LEU A 61 -5.24 22.18 6.63
N THR A 62 -5.93 22.55 7.70
CA THR A 62 -7.40 22.51 7.80
C THR A 62 -8.11 23.43 6.82
N ASP A 63 -7.42 24.45 6.29
CA ASP A 63 -8.00 25.38 5.32
C ASP A 63 -8.24 24.68 3.96
N PHE A 64 -7.53 23.57 3.71
CA PHE A 64 -7.60 22.78 2.48
C PHE A 64 -8.46 21.51 2.60
N GLN A 65 -9.36 21.44 3.59
CA GLN A 65 -10.22 20.26 3.77
C GLN A 65 -11.11 20.00 2.55
N GLY A 66 -11.10 18.75 2.07
CA GLY A 66 -11.86 18.35 0.88
C GLY A 66 -11.17 18.67 -0.45
N GLN A 67 -9.96 19.23 -0.42
CA GLN A 67 -9.15 19.49 -1.61
C GLN A 67 -8.00 18.48 -1.73
N LEU A 68 -7.55 18.20 -2.95
CA LEU A 68 -6.31 17.46 -3.16
C LEU A 68 -5.12 18.40 -2.92
N VAL A 69 -4.31 18.10 -1.91
CA VAL A 69 -3.12 18.89 -1.55
C VAL A 69 -1.85 18.13 -1.92
N LEU A 70 -1.05 18.70 -2.83
CA LEU A 70 0.30 18.22 -3.11
C LEU A 70 1.30 19.00 -2.24
N MET A 71 1.92 18.31 -1.27
CA MET A 71 2.87 18.90 -0.33
C MET A 71 4.32 18.56 -0.71
N TYR A 72 5.20 19.56 -0.74
CA TYR A 72 6.62 19.39 -1.00
C TYR A 72 7.47 20.02 0.11
N PHE A 73 8.39 19.23 0.67
CA PHE A 73 9.34 19.69 1.67
C PHE A 73 10.72 19.91 1.02
N GLY A 74 11.17 21.16 0.97
CA GLY A 74 12.46 21.54 0.40
C GLY A 74 13.01 22.83 1.01
N PHE A 75 14.12 23.33 0.46
CA PHE A 75 14.75 24.57 0.90
C PHE A 75 15.29 25.34 -0.30
N THR A 76 15.35 26.67 -0.19
CA THR A 76 15.63 27.57 -1.32
C THR A 76 17.09 27.55 -1.79
N SER A 77 18.03 27.17 -0.92
CA SER A 77 19.46 27.11 -1.23
C SER A 77 19.92 25.79 -1.88
N CYS A 78 18.97 24.94 -2.27
CA CYS A 78 19.24 23.62 -2.83
C CYS A 78 19.59 23.74 -4.32
N PRO A 79 20.82 23.41 -4.75
CA PRO A 79 21.30 23.78 -6.08
C PRO A 79 20.62 23.03 -7.23
N ASP A 80 20.25 21.75 -7.05
CA ASP A 80 19.88 20.90 -8.19
C ASP A 80 18.55 20.13 -8.01
N VAL A 81 18.45 19.30 -6.96
CA VAL A 81 17.32 18.35 -6.83
C VAL A 81 16.00 19.04 -6.55
N CYS A 82 16.03 20.15 -5.81
CA CYS A 82 14.82 20.86 -5.41
C CYS A 82 14.13 21.60 -6.56
N PRO A 83 14.83 22.41 -7.39
CA PRO A 83 14.20 23.01 -8.56
C PRO A 83 13.73 21.94 -9.57
N THR A 84 14.46 20.83 -9.68
CA THR A 84 14.05 19.69 -10.53
C THR A 84 12.75 19.07 -10.04
N ALA A 85 12.65 18.74 -8.75
CA ALA A 85 11.43 18.18 -8.16
C ALA A 85 10.22 19.11 -8.33
N LEU A 86 10.39 20.41 -8.05
CA LEU A 86 9.33 21.41 -8.24
C LEU A 86 8.87 21.51 -9.70
N SER A 87 9.79 21.46 -10.66
CA SER A 87 9.43 21.48 -12.09
C SER A 87 8.64 20.24 -12.51
N SER A 88 8.98 19.07 -11.98
CA SER A 88 8.25 17.82 -12.23
C SER A 88 6.86 17.83 -11.62
N MET A 89 6.70 18.38 -10.41
CA MET A 89 5.38 18.57 -9.79
C MET A 89 4.52 19.52 -10.60
N ALA A 90 5.08 20.67 -11.03
CA ALA A 90 4.38 21.62 -11.88
C ALA A 90 3.95 21.00 -13.22
N ALA A 91 4.75 20.10 -13.79
CA ALA A 91 4.37 19.34 -14.99
C ALA A 91 3.21 18.38 -14.72
N SER A 92 3.31 17.61 -13.63
CA SER A 92 2.26 16.66 -13.24
C SER A 92 0.93 17.36 -12.97
N MET A 93 0.95 18.52 -12.31
CA MET A 93 -0.25 19.31 -12.04
C MET A 93 -0.95 19.79 -13.32
N ARG A 94 -0.21 20.06 -14.41
CA ARG A 94 -0.80 20.42 -15.72
C ARG A 94 -1.45 19.23 -16.42
N GLU A 95 -1.01 18.01 -16.10
CA GLU A 95 -1.53 16.77 -16.71
C GLU A 95 -2.79 16.25 -16.03
N LEU A 96 -3.02 16.59 -14.75
CA LEU A 96 -4.16 16.10 -13.95
C LEU A 96 -5.54 16.58 -14.44
N GLY A 97 -5.60 17.49 -15.41
CA GLY A 97 -6.80 17.81 -16.18
C GLY A 97 -7.87 18.63 -15.44
N PRO A 98 -8.91 19.10 -16.17
CA PRO A 98 -9.85 20.14 -15.72
C PRO A 98 -10.72 19.75 -14.52
N GLU A 99 -10.84 18.45 -14.22
CA GLU A 99 -11.64 17.95 -13.10
C GLU A 99 -11.01 18.27 -11.73
N LEU A 100 -9.68 18.33 -11.64
CA LEU A 100 -8.94 18.79 -10.46
C LEU A 100 -8.71 20.30 -10.47
N GLU A 101 -8.62 20.92 -11.65
CA GLU A 101 -8.53 22.39 -11.78
C GLU A 101 -9.77 23.08 -11.17
N ALA A 102 -10.97 22.49 -11.31
CA ALA A 102 -12.20 23.01 -10.70
C ALA A 102 -12.16 23.09 -9.17
N SER A 103 -11.37 22.24 -8.49
CA SER A 103 -11.14 22.28 -7.05
C SER A 103 -9.91 23.11 -6.61
N THR A 104 -9.03 23.47 -7.56
CA THR A 104 -7.74 24.14 -7.32
C THR A 104 -7.79 25.64 -7.66
N GLN A 105 -8.72 26.08 -8.52
CA GLN A 105 -8.76 27.45 -9.07
C GLN A 105 -9.35 28.55 -8.16
N HIS A 106 -9.66 28.26 -6.89
CA HIS A 106 -10.11 29.32 -5.98
C HIS A 106 -8.98 30.14 -5.35
N GLU A 107 -7.71 29.75 -5.54
CA GLU A 107 -6.54 30.45 -5.00
C GLU A 107 -5.69 31.18 -6.06
N THR A 108 -6.30 31.60 -7.17
CA THR A 108 -5.69 32.59 -8.07
C THR A 108 -6.37 33.95 -7.85
N ARG A 109 -6.12 34.57 -6.69
CA ARG A 109 -6.29 36.01 -6.52
C ARG A 109 -5.26 36.63 -5.58
#